data_AF-A0A3A5UY45-F1
#
_entry.id   AF-A0A3A5UY45-F1
#
_cell.length_a   1.000
_cell.length_b   1.000
_cell.length_c   1.000
_cell.angle_alpha   90.00
_cell.angle_beta   90.00
_cell.angle_gamma   90.00
#
_symmetry.space_group_name_H-M   'P 1'
#
loop_
_entity.id
_entity.type
_entity.pdbx_description
1 polymer ?
#
loop_
_entity_poly.entity_id
_entity_poly.type
_entity_poly.pdbx_seq_one_letter_code
_entity_poly.pdbx_strand_id
1 'polypeptide(L)'
;QTIGNEIVSVVDDPTIRGGYGAHPIDDEGLNTREKCLIKNGVLTEYLNHRETAHHFGLTPNAGARAQDGLHHPLVRMSNTLIQGGTHNDMDELMEDIEYGVYACGSRGGQVDTGRGSFQFAAQEAWLIENGELTRPLKDVSVSGLTLQILKDVDGLTRDAQLAAPGFCGKGQTVPVGDGGPIMRISQALVG
;
A
#
# COMPACT_ATOMS: atom_id res chain seq x y z
N GLN A 1 -18.10 -2.28 3.24
CA GLN A 1 -18.31 -2.43 1.77
C GLN A 1 -17.21 -3.32 1.24
N THR A 2 -17.51 -4.31 0.39
CA THR A 2 -16.47 -5.10 -0.29
C THR A 2 -15.85 -4.29 -1.41
N ILE A 3 -14.54 -4.05 -1.33
CA ILE A 3 -13.77 -3.19 -2.24
C ILE A 3 -12.55 -3.91 -2.86
N GLY A 4 -12.24 -5.12 -2.41
CA GLY A 4 -11.14 -5.95 -2.94
C GLY A 4 -11.45 -7.43 -2.79
N ASN A 5 -10.48 -8.27 -3.16
CA ASN A 5 -10.52 -9.72 -2.97
C ASN A 5 -10.48 -10.08 -1.48
N GLU A 6 -11.10 -11.19 -1.09
CA GLU A 6 -11.17 -11.66 0.29
C GLU A 6 -9.81 -12.01 0.90
N ILE A 7 -8.78 -12.27 0.07
CA ILE A 7 -7.42 -12.50 0.55
C ILE A 7 -6.69 -11.21 0.95
N VAL A 8 -7.24 -10.04 0.59
CA VAL A 8 -6.58 -8.75 0.80
C VAL A 8 -6.98 -8.14 2.13
N SER A 9 -6.01 -7.98 3.03
CA SER A 9 -6.14 -7.13 4.23
C SER A 9 -5.06 -6.07 4.22
N VAL A 10 -5.41 -4.83 4.59
CA VAL A 10 -4.53 -3.67 4.57
C VAL A 10 -4.56 -2.98 5.92
N VAL A 11 -3.37 -2.72 6.46
CA VAL A 11 -3.18 -2.01 7.73
C VAL A 11 -2.38 -0.73 7.51
N ASP A 12 -2.63 0.27 8.35
CA ASP A 12 -1.72 1.39 8.58
C ASP A 12 -1.27 1.34 10.04
N ASP A 13 0.03 1.08 10.26
CA ASP A 13 0.57 0.86 11.60
C ASP A 13 1.78 1.75 11.92
N PRO A 14 1.59 2.84 12.65
CA PRO A 14 2.67 3.71 13.13
C PRO A 14 3.47 3.11 14.29
N THR A 15 3.11 1.93 14.79
CA THR A 15 3.76 1.28 15.94
C THR A 15 4.86 0.29 15.54
N ILE A 16 5.00 -0.02 14.24
CA ILE A 16 6.04 -0.91 13.72
C ILE A 16 7.44 -0.32 14.01
N ARG A 17 8.17 -0.96 14.92
CA ARG A 17 9.53 -0.54 15.29
C ARG A 17 10.45 -0.61 14.07
N GLY A 18 11.19 0.47 13.84
CA GLY A 18 12.10 0.59 12.69
C GLY A 18 11.41 0.99 11.39
N GLY A 19 10.07 1.06 11.35
CA GLY A 19 9.34 1.61 10.21
C GLY A 19 9.57 3.11 10.07
N TYR A 20 9.77 3.59 8.85
CA TYR A 20 10.11 4.99 8.60
C TYR A 20 8.95 5.95 8.90
N GLY A 21 7.71 5.48 8.79
CA GLY A 21 6.51 6.20 9.20
C GLY A 21 6.14 6.04 10.67
N ALA A 22 6.95 5.36 11.49
CA ALA A 22 6.61 5.07 12.88
C ALA A 22 6.68 6.31 13.77
N HIS A 23 5.70 6.47 14.65
CA HIS A 23 5.63 7.55 15.63
C HIS A 23 4.66 7.17 16.77
N PRO A 24 4.99 7.47 18.04
CA PRO A 24 4.18 7.03 19.18
C PRO A 24 2.92 7.88 19.40
N ILE A 25 2.96 9.15 18.98
CA ILE A 25 1.90 10.14 19.16
C ILE A 25 1.82 10.94 17.86
N ASP A 26 0.60 11.17 17.38
CA ASP A 26 0.36 11.99 16.18
C ASP A 26 0.50 13.50 16.48
N ASP A 27 0.43 14.34 15.45
CA ASP A 27 0.67 15.79 15.61
C ASP A 27 -0.48 16.55 16.28
N GLU A 28 -1.55 15.85 16.69
CA GLU A 28 -2.64 16.37 17.53
C GLU A 28 -2.57 15.84 18.98
N GLY A 29 -1.52 15.09 19.32
CA GLY A 29 -1.30 14.58 20.66
C GLY A 29 -2.06 13.29 20.99
N LEU A 30 -2.50 12.52 20.00
CA LEU A 30 -3.18 11.24 20.20
C LEU A 30 -2.19 10.06 20.11
N ASN A 31 -2.30 9.12 21.06
CA ASN A 31 -1.54 7.88 21.00
C ASN A 31 -1.91 7.09 19.74
N THR A 32 -0.88 6.60 19.06
CA THR A 32 -1.08 5.88 17.81
C THR A 32 -1.35 4.39 18.03
N ARG A 33 -1.99 3.75 17.05
CA ARG A 33 -2.27 2.31 17.00
C ARG A 33 -2.31 1.82 15.56
N GLU A 34 -2.21 0.50 15.38
CA GLU A 34 -2.58 -0.15 14.14
C GLU A 34 -4.04 0.16 13.77
N LYS A 35 -4.27 0.44 12.48
CA LYS A 35 -5.58 0.67 11.89
C LYS A 35 -5.79 -0.34 10.78
N CYS A 36 -6.76 -1.21 10.95
CA CYS A 36 -7.17 -2.15 9.90
C CYS A 36 -8.08 -1.40 8.92
N LEU A 37 -7.52 -0.97 7.80
CA LEU A 37 -8.23 -0.20 6.78
C LEU A 37 -9.12 -1.11 5.94
N ILE A 38 -8.58 -2.28 5.57
CA ILE A 38 -9.27 -3.31 4.81
C ILE A 38 -9.07 -4.64 5.54
N LYS A 39 -10.16 -5.37 5.77
CA LYS A 39 -10.14 -6.73 6.29
C LYS A 39 -10.84 -7.67 5.34
N ASN A 40 -10.11 -8.63 4.80
CA ASN A 40 -10.61 -9.63 3.87
C ASN A 40 -11.45 -9.02 2.73
N GLY A 41 -10.89 -8.03 2.04
CA GLY A 41 -11.52 -7.30 0.94
C GLY A 41 -12.59 -6.29 1.36
N VAL A 42 -12.93 -6.22 2.66
CA VAL A 42 -13.97 -5.31 3.18
C VAL A 42 -13.33 -4.08 3.79
N LEU A 43 -13.75 -2.89 3.36
CA LEU A 43 -13.39 -1.62 3.99
C LEU A 43 -13.94 -1.56 5.42
N THR A 44 -13.06 -1.34 6.39
CA THR A 44 -13.36 -1.36 7.83
C THR A 44 -13.14 -0.04 8.53
N GLU A 45 -12.13 0.74 8.13
CA GLU A 45 -11.78 2.00 8.79
C GLU A 45 -11.16 3.00 7.81
N TYR A 46 -11.39 4.29 8.04
CA TYR A 46 -10.68 5.38 7.37
C TYR A 46 -9.66 6.01 8.32
N LEU A 47 -8.49 6.39 7.80
CA LEU A 47 -7.60 7.31 8.51
C LEU A 47 -8.33 8.63 8.78
N ASN A 48 -8.22 9.14 10.00
CA ASN A 48 -8.84 10.40 10.38
C ASN A 48 -8.02 11.13 11.46
N HIS A 49 -8.35 12.40 11.65
CA HIS A 49 -7.84 13.27 12.72
C HIS A 49 -9.03 13.93 13.42
N ARG A 50 -8.81 14.79 14.42
CA ARG A 50 -9.90 15.38 15.21
C ARG A 50 -10.95 16.09 14.38
N GLU A 51 -10.54 16.87 13.38
CA GLU A 51 -11.47 17.64 12.55
C GLU A 51 -12.37 16.74 11.70
N THR A 52 -11.82 15.86 10.85
CA THR A 52 -12.63 14.94 10.05
C THR A 52 -13.42 13.94 10.89
N ALA A 53 -12.86 13.47 12.02
CA ALA A 53 -13.57 12.60 12.93
C ALA A 53 -14.82 13.29 13.49
N HIS A 54 -14.69 14.54 13.94
CA HIS A 54 -15.83 15.34 14.38
C HIS A 54 -16.86 15.53 13.26
N HIS A 55 -16.42 15.91 12.07
CA HIS A 55 -17.30 16.17 10.92
C HIS A 55 -18.14 14.96 10.52
N PHE A 56 -17.56 13.75 10.55
CA PHE A 56 -18.23 12.51 10.15
C PHE A 56 -18.79 11.69 11.31
N GLY A 57 -18.76 12.20 12.55
CA GLY A 57 -19.24 11.47 13.73
C GLY A 57 -18.44 10.21 14.06
N LEU A 58 -17.14 10.22 13.76
CA LEU A 58 -16.20 9.13 14.03
C LEU A 58 -15.34 9.44 15.28
N THR A 59 -14.67 8.41 15.79
CA THR A 59 -13.63 8.58 16.82
C THR A 59 -12.29 8.91 16.16
N PRO A 60 -11.55 9.95 16.64
CA PRO A 60 -10.20 10.24 16.18
C PRO A 60 -9.29 9.01 16.32
N ASN A 61 -8.62 8.61 15.25
CA ASN A 61 -7.76 7.42 15.26
C ASN A 61 -6.26 7.72 15.19
N ALA A 62 -5.84 8.95 15.50
CA ALA A 62 -4.44 9.36 15.49
C ALA A 62 -3.80 9.33 14.08
N GLY A 63 -4.49 9.86 13.07
CA GLY A 63 -3.99 9.97 11.69
C GLY A 63 -3.49 11.36 11.32
N ALA A 64 -3.34 12.26 12.30
CA ALA A 64 -2.94 13.64 12.05
C ALA A 64 -1.42 13.75 11.91
N ARG A 65 -0.93 14.15 10.74
CA ARG A 65 0.49 14.43 10.55
C ARG A 65 0.74 15.72 9.78
N ALA A 66 1.74 16.47 10.21
CA ALA A 66 2.27 17.68 9.61
C ALA A 66 3.74 17.45 9.20
N GLN A 67 4.20 18.22 8.22
CA GLN A 67 5.62 18.21 7.83
C GLN A 67 6.52 18.77 8.95
N ASP A 68 6.07 19.85 9.59
CA ASP A 68 6.78 20.58 10.64
C ASP A 68 5.79 21.50 11.39
N GLY A 69 6.29 22.23 12.40
CA GLY A 69 5.47 23.12 13.23
C GLY A 69 4.93 24.38 12.55
N LEU A 70 5.25 24.61 11.27
CA LEU A 70 4.70 25.71 10.47
C LEU A 70 3.52 25.27 9.59
N HIS A 71 3.19 23.98 9.60
CA HIS A 71 2.13 23.39 8.80
C HIS A 71 0.99 22.85 9.66
N HIS A 72 -0.25 22.98 9.16
CA HIS A 72 -1.40 22.37 9.81
C HIS A 72 -1.39 20.85 9.60
N PRO A 73 -1.77 20.04 10.61
CA PRO A 73 -1.89 18.60 10.44
C PRO A 73 -2.93 18.23 9.38
N LEU A 74 -2.61 17.22 8.59
CA LEU A 74 -3.53 16.60 7.63
C LEU A 74 -3.80 15.15 8.05
N VAL A 75 -4.88 14.56 7.55
CA VAL A 75 -5.04 13.10 7.57
C VAL A 75 -3.98 12.47 6.66
N ARG A 76 -3.07 11.68 7.25
CA ARG A 76 -1.91 11.06 6.59
C ARG A 76 -1.71 9.60 7.01
N MET A 77 -1.08 8.84 6.11
CA MET A 77 -0.59 7.48 6.36
C MET A 77 0.66 7.48 7.26
N SER A 78 0.98 6.30 7.78
CA SER A 78 2.18 6.01 8.56
C SER A 78 3.01 4.92 7.86
N ASN A 79 2.93 3.67 8.31
CA ASN A 79 3.42 2.51 7.60
C ASN A 79 2.22 1.71 7.08
N THR A 80 1.95 1.75 5.77
CA THR A 80 0.79 1.09 5.17
C THR A 80 1.21 -0.22 4.50
N LEU A 81 0.63 -1.35 4.92
CA LEU A 81 1.02 -2.68 4.42
C LEU A 81 -0.17 -3.52 4.01
N ILE A 82 0.01 -4.31 2.95
CA ILE A 82 -0.83 -5.49 2.68
C ILE A 82 -0.35 -6.63 3.57
N GLN A 83 -1.27 -7.36 4.20
CA GLN A 83 -0.93 -8.52 5.02
C GLN A 83 -0.62 -9.75 4.15
N GLY A 84 0.20 -10.66 4.68
CA GLY A 84 0.60 -11.89 4.01
C GLY A 84 -0.56 -12.86 3.75
N GLY A 85 -0.44 -13.65 2.69
CA GLY A 85 -1.38 -14.71 2.32
C GLY A 85 -0.83 -16.09 2.60
N THR A 86 -1.05 -17.01 1.65
CA THR A 86 -0.86 -18.45 1.86
C THR A 86 0.31 -19.06 1.10
N HIS A 87 0.72 -18.46 -0.02
CA HIS A 87 1.82 -18.98 -0.85
C HIS A 87 3.14 -18.89 -0.08
N ASN A 88 3.98 -19.91 -0.17
CA ASN A 88 5.23 -19.99 0.56
C ASN A 88 6.21 -18.91 0.08
N ASP A 89 6.37 -18.78 -1.24
CA ASP A 89 7.37 -17.91 -1.85
C ASP A 89 6.94 -17.45 -3.26
N MET A 90 7.84 -16.74 -3.93
CA MET A 90 7.64 -16.22 -5.27
C MET A 90 7.52 -17.33 -6.32
N ASP A 91 8.27 -18.43 -6.16
CA ASP A 91 8.30 -19.53 -7.13
C ASP A 91 6.94 -20.21 -7.19
N GLU A 92 6.35 -20.51 -6.02
CA GLU A 92 4.97 -21.02 -5.94
C GLU A 92 3.95 -20.01 -6.49
N LEU A 93 4.15 -18.71 -6.26
CA LEU A 93 3.23 -17.68 -6.73
C LEU A 93 3.21 -17.54 -8.26
N MET A 94 4.34 -17.83 -8.92
CA MET A 94 4.49 -17.66 -10.37
C MET A 94 4.38 -18.96 -11.19
N GLU A 95 4.34 -20.15 -10.56
CA GLU A 95 4.43 -21.44 -11.25
C GLU A 95 3.42 -21.66 -12.39
N ASP A 96 2.22 -21.07 -12.28
CA ASP A 96 1.12 -21.18 -13.24
C ASP A 96 1.02 -19.97 -14.19
N ILE A 97 1.96 -19.01 -14.11
CA ILE A 97 2.00 -17.82 -14.96
C ILE A 97 2.67 -18.18 -16.29
N GLU A 98 1.87 -18.36 -17.35
CA GLU A 98 2.38 -18.62 -18.71
C GLU A 98 3.15 -17.41 -19.26
N TYR A 99 2.60 -16.20 -19.08
CA TYR A 99 3.23 -14.95 -19.53
C TYR A 99 2.82 -13.79 -18.63
N GLY A 100 3.80 -13.07 -18.08
CA GLY A 100 3.56 -11.97 -17.16
C GLY A 100 4.76 -11.06 -16.96
N VAL A 101 4.64 -10.12 -16.02
CA VAL A 101 5.73 -9.21 -15.64
C VAL A 101 5.87 -9.24 -14.13
N TYR A 102 7.09 -9.52 -13.67
CA TYR A 102 7.47 -9.28 -12.29
C TYR A 102 8.00 -7.85 -12.19
N ALA A 103 7.39 -7.02 -11.35
CA ALA A 103 7.79 -5.64 -11.09
C ALA A 103 8.16 -5.50 -9.62
N CYS A 104 9.42 -5.14 -9.35
CA CYS A 104 9.97 -5.06 -8.00
C CYS A 104 10.45 -3.63 -7.68
N GLY A 105 10.14 -3.20 -6.46
CA GLY A 105 10.43 -1.86 -5.97
C GLY A 105 9.65 -0.76 -6.69
N SER A 106 9.66 0.44 -6.11
CA SER A 106 8.98 1.61 -6.67
C SER A 106 9.93 2.79 -6.78
N ARG A 107 9.98 3.45 -7.94
CA ARG A 107 10.64 4.74 -8.14
C ARG A 107 9.74 5.92 -7.77
N GLY A 108 8.58 5.63 -7.19
CA GLY A 108 7.51 6.57 -6.91
C GLY A 108 6.25 6.24 -7.71
N GLY A 109 5.19 6.95 -7.36
CA GLY A 109 3.90 6.80 -8.00
C GLY A 109 2.99 7.97 -7.65
N GLN A 110 1.83 7.98 -8.29
CA GLN A 110 0.81 8.99 -8.11
C GLN A 110 -0.58 8.36 -8.18
N VAL A 111 -1.53 9.03 -7.54
CA VAL A 111 -2.94 8.61 -7.53
C VAL A 111 -3.83 9.83 -7.72
N ASP A 112 -4.81 9.70 -8.61
CA ASP A 112 -5.98 10.57 -8.65
C ASP A 112 -7.07 9.90 -7.80
N THR A 113 -7.26 10.40 -6.58
CA THR A 113 -8.23 9.84 -5.63
C THR A 113 -9.68 10.11 -6.03
N GLY A 114 -9.95 11.13 -6.84
CA GLY A 114 -11.29 11.44 -7.34
C GLY A 114 -11.75 10.46 -8.42
N ARG A 115 -10.80 10.01 -9.25
CA ARG A 115 -11.06 8.98 -10.28
C ARG A 115 -10.76 7.56 -9.81
N GLY A 116 -9.94 7.41 -8.77
CA GLY A 116 -9.43 6.13 -8.28
C GLY A 116 -8.35 5.52 -9.18
N SER A 117 -7.73 6.32 -10.07
CA SER A 117 -6.67 5.85 -10.97
C SER A 117 -5.29 6.09 -10.37
N PHE A 118 -4.36 5.19 -10.61
CA PHE A 118 -2.99 5.31 -10.11
C PHE A 118 -1.96 4.87 -11.15
N GLN A 119 -0.71 5.26 -10.92
CA GLN A 119 0.44 4.82 -11.69
C GLN A 119 1.67 4.72 -10.78
N PHE A 120 2.46 3.67 -10.94
CA PHE A 120 3.77 3.50 -10.32
C PHE A 120 4.81 3.05 -11.35
N ALA A 121 6.06 3.41 -11.12
CA ALA A 121 7.19 2.97 -11.94
C ALA A 121 8.03 1.97 -11.14
N ALA A 122 8.30 0.80 -11.72
CA ALA A 122 9.13 -0.22 -11.10
C ALA A 122 10.59 0.24 -11.02
N GLN A 123 11.31 -0.18 -9.97
CA GLN A 123 12.77 -0.03 -9.94
C GLN A 123 13.43 -1.04 -10.86
N GLU A 124 12.97 -2.29 -10.77
CA GLU A 124 13.47 -3.42 -11.54
C GLU A 124 12.27 -4.24 -12.04
N ALA A 125 12.38 -4.81 -13.23
CA ALA A 125 11.31 -5.63 -13.78
C ALA A 125 11.86 -6.73 -14.68
N TRP A 126 11.14 -7.85 -14.72
CA TRP A 126 11.47 -9.02 -15.54
C TRP A 126 10.21 -9.57 -16.19
N LEU A 127 10.40 -10.21 -17.33
CA LEU A 127 9.37 -11.04 -17.91
C LEU A 127 9.26 -12.36 -17.15
N ILE A 128 8.03 -12.82 -16.94
CA ILE A 128 7.71 -14.17 -16.50
C ILE A 128 7.28 -14.96 -17.73
N GLU A 129 7.94 -16.08 -18.02
CA GLU A 129 7.56 -17.02 -19.09
C GLU A 129 7.53 -18.44 -18.51
N ASN A 130 6.37 -19.10 -18.56
CA ASN A 130 6.15 -20.45 -18.03
C ASN A 130 6.62 -20.61 -16.57
N GLY A 131 6.29 -19.64 -15.72
CA GLY A 131 6.63 -19.64 -14.31
C GLY A 131 8.09 -19.36 -13.96
N GLU A 132 8.89 -18.86 -14.92
CA GLU A 132 10.29 -18.48 -14.67
C GLU A 132 10.55 -17.01 -15.02
N LEU A 133 11.41 -16.35 -14.24
CA LEU A 133 11.94 -15.03 -14.58
C LEU A 133 12.98 -15.17 -15.70
N THR A 134 12.70 -14.57 -16.87
CA THR A 134 13.56 -14.75 -18.05
C THR A 134 14.40 -13.50 -18.35
N ARG A 135 13.80 -12.49 -18.97
CA ARG A 135 14.50 -11.30 -19.48
C ARG A 135 14.22 -10.07 -18.62
N PRO A 136 15.24 -9.26 -18.29
CA PRO A 136 15.00 -7.98 -17.65
C PRO A 136 14.29 -7.03 -18.61
N LEU A 137 13.39 -6.22 -18.06
CA LEU A 137 12.64 -5.18 -18.75
C LEU A 137 13.14 -3.80 -18.32
N LYS A 138 12.97 -2.81 -19.19
CA LYS A 138 13.33 -1.42 -18.91
C LYS A 138 12.07 -0.57 -18.81
N ASP A 139 12.12 0.43 -17.94
CA ASP A 139 11.12 1.50 -17.83
C ASP A 139 9.68 1.00 -17.68
N VAL A 140 9.50 -0.08 -16.92
CA VAL A 140 8.18 -0.66 -16.65
C VAL A 140 7.40 0.22 -15.68
N SER A 141 6.18 0.58 -16.09
CA SER A 141 5.18 1.22 -15.27
C SER A 141 3.94 0.36 -15.18
N VAL A 142 3.25 0.45 -14.05
CA VAL A 142 1.97 -0.23 -13.84
C VAL A 142 0.94 0.82 -13.47
N SER A 143 -0.23 0.71 -14.08
CA SER A 143 -1.32 1.67 -13.87
C SER A 143 -2.67 0.96 -13.90
N GLY A 144 -3.70 1.65 -13.39
CA GLY A 144 -5.05 1.11 -13.39
C GLY A 144 -5.96 1.84 -12.43
N LEU A 145 -7.07 1.19 -12.10
CA LEU A 145 -7.99 1.64 -11.06
C LEU A 145 -7.69 0.87 -9.77
N THR A 146 -7.45 1.59 -8.67
CA THR A 146 -7.04 0.99 -7.40
C THR A 146 -8.02 -0.09 -6.93
N LEU A 147 -9.32 0.19 -6.97
CA LEU A 147 -10.34 -0.77 -6.52
C LEU A 147 -10.47 -1.99 -7.45
N GLN A 148 -10.09 -1.86 -8.71
CA GLN A 148 -10.09 -3.00 -9.64
C GLN A 148 -8.88 -3.88 -9.34
N ILE A 149 -7.70 -3.28 -9.18
CA ILE A 149 -6.47 -3.99 -8.81
C ILE A 149 -6.64 -4.76 -7.51
N LEU A 150 -7.24 -4.17 -6.47
CA LEU A 150 -7.50 -4.88 -5.22
C LEU A 150 -8.42 -6.11 -5.37
N LYS A 151 -9.30 -6.15 -6.39
CA LYS A 151 -10.14 -7.31 -6.70
C LYS A 151 -9.39 -8.36 -7.53
N ASP A 152 -8.48 -7.91 -8.37
CA ASP A 152 -7.67 -8.75 -9.26
C ASP A 152 -6.45 -9.34 -8.54
N VAL A 153 -6.25 -9.03 -7.25
CA VAL A 153 -5.29 -9.76 -6.41
C VAL A 153 -5.80 -11.17 -6.17
N ASP A 154 -5.06 -12.16 -6.68
CA ASP A 154 -5.44 -13.57 -6.58
C ASP A 154 -4.38 -14.45 -5.90
N GLY A 155 -3.22 -13.88 -5.56
CA GLY A 155 -2.19 -14.57 -4.80
C GLY A 155 -1.31 -13.63 -3.99
N LEU A 156 -0.97 -14.05 -2.78
CA LEU A 156 -0.09 -13.35 -1.84
C LEU A 156 0.83 -14.37 -1.16
N THR A 157 2.12 -14.02 -1.04
CA THR A 157 3.07 -14.78 -0.22
C THR A 157 2.81 -14.58 1.27
N ARG A 158 3.29 -15.50 2.11
CA ARG A 158 3.14 -15.43 3.58
C ARG A 158 3.90 -14.27 4.20
N ASP A 159 5.13 -14.06 3.75
CA ASP A 159 6.02 -13.07 4.34
C ASP A 159 5.65 -11.68 3.81
N ALA A 160 5.22 -10.79 4.71
CA ALA A 160 4.98 -9.38 4.44
C ALA A 160 6.09 -8.54 5.09
N GLN A 161 6.69 -7.62 4.33
CA GLN A 161 7.80 -6.81 4.80
C GLN A 161 7.60 -5.33 4.45
N LEU A 162 8.19 -4.45 5.26
CA LEU A 162 8.31 -3.04 4.89
C LEU A 162 9.31 -2.90 3.74
N ALA A 163 8.95 -2.08 2.76
CA ALA A 163 9.82 -1.68 1.68
C ALA A 163 10.83 -0.62 2.16
N ALA A 164 11.64 -0.12 1.23
CA ALA A 164 12.60 0.94 1.50
C ALA A 164 11.90 2.22 2.01
N PRO A 165 12.56 3.01 2.88
CA PRO A 165 12.01 4.27 3.39
C PRO A 165 11.47 5.19 2.29
N GLY A 166 10.24 5.69 2.47
CA GLY A 166 9.55 6.54 1.51
C GLY A 166 9.13 7.90 2.07
N PHE A 167 8.83 8.83 1.16
CA PHE A 167 8.20 10.11 1.50
C PHE A 167 6.88 10.26 0.75
N CYS A 168 5.82 10.64 1.47
CA CYS A 168 4.52 10.89 0.89
C CYS A 168 4.31 12.40 0.73
N GLY A 169 3.85 12.83 -0.45
CA GLY A 169 3.45 14.22 -0.73
C GLY A 169 1.93 14.41 -0.72
N LYS A 170 1.43 15.36 0.07
CA LYS A 170 0.03 15.82 0.06
C LYS A 170 -0.03 17.30 0.45
N GLY A 171 0.47 18.17 -0.44
CA GLY A 171 0.76 19.58 -0.13
C GLY A 171 1.88 19.78 0.91
N GLN A 172 2.29 18.70 1.57
CA GLN A 172 3.30 18.57 2.61
C GLN A 172 4.01 17.23 2.43
N THR A 173 5.27 17.15 2.82
CA THR A 173 6.07 15.92 2.73
C THR A 173 6.27 15.32 4.13
N VAL A 174 5.95 14.04 4.31
CA VAL A 174 6.18 13.33 5.60
C VAL A 174 6.80 11.95 5.35
N PRO A 175 7.63 11.44 6.28
CA PRO A 175 8.21 10.12 6.17
C PRO A 175 7.14 9.04 6.34
N VAL A 176 7.15 8.03 5.47
CA VAL A 176 6.17 6.93 5.46
C VAL A 176 6.86 5.60 5.16
N GLY A 177 6.18 4.51 5.50
CA GLY A 177 6.51 3.17 5.01
C GLY A 177 5.38 2.64 4.15
N ASP A 178 5.73 1.93 3.09
CA ASP A 178 4.85 1.01 2.38
C ASP A 178 5.42 -0.41 2.45
N GLY A 179 4.62 -1.41 2.10
CA GLY A 179 5.10 -2.78 2.12
C GLY A 179 4.00 -3.81 1.98
N GLY A 180 4.40 -5.06 2.11
CA GLY A 180 3.52 -6.21 2.01
C GLY A 180 4.24 -7.45 1.52
N PRO A 181 3.48 -8.51 1.21
CA PRO A 181 4.01 -9.70 0.57
C PRO A 181 4.26 -9.45 -0.93
N ILE A 182 4.89 -10.43 -1.58
CA ILE A 182 4.85 -10.50 -3.04
C ILE A 182 3.40 -10.81 -3.43
N MET A 183 2.89 -10.02 -4.36
CA MET A 183 1.49 -9.99 -4.74
C MET A 183 1.34 -10.29 -6.22
N ARG A 184 0.47 -11.25 -6.54
CA ARG A 184 0.03 -11.53 -7.91
C ARG A 184 -1.25 -10.78 -8.19
N ILE A 185 -1.26 -10.08 -9.32
CA ILE A 185 -2.42 -9.39 -9.86
C ILE A 185 -2.74 -10.05 -11.20
N SER A 186 -3.93 -10.64 -11.31
CA SER A 186 -4.32 -11.38 -12.52
C SER A 186 -4.42 -10.49 -13.76
N GLN A 187 -4.76 -9.21 -13.58
CA GLN A 187 -4.84 -8.22 -14.66
C GLN A 187 -4.36 -6.84 -14.20
N ALA A 188 -3.33 -6.32 -14.86
CA ALA A 188 -2.84 -4.97 -14.67
C ALA A 188 -2.37 -4.37 -16.00
N LEU A 189 -2.54 -3.06 -16.18
CA LEU A 189 -1.97 -2.37 -17.34
C LEU A 189 -0.49 -2.11 -17.09
N VAL A 190 0.36 -2.71 -17.92
CA VAL A 190 1.81 -2.52 -17.92
C VAL A 190 2.19 -1.66 -19.11
N GLY A 191 2.91 -0.55 -18.87
CA GLY A 191 3.32 0.43 -19.88
C GLY A 191 4.80 0.73 -19.83
#